data_AF-A0A699WUB0-F1
#
_entry.id   AF-A0A699WUB0-F1
#
_cell.length_a   1.000
_cell.length_b   1.000
_cell.length_c   1.000
_cell.angle_alpha   90.00
_cell.angle_beta   90.00
_cell.angle_gamma   90.00
#
_symmetry.space_group_name_H-M   'P 1'
#
loop_
_entity.id
_entity.type
_entity.pdbx_description
1 polymer ?
#
loop_
_entity_poly.entity_id
_entity_poly.type
_entity_poly.pdbx_seq_one_letter_code
_entity_poly.pdbx_strand_id
1 'polypeptide(L)'
;VGEAQILGLELIQETTEKIVQTKQRIQAASDRQKSYADLKRKPMEFQVGDKVMLKVSPWKGVVRFGKQEKLNPRYVGPFKVLE
;
A
#
# COMPACT_ATOMS: atom_id res chain seq x y z
N VAL A 1 19.46 -48.43 18.22
CA VAL A 1 19.03 -47.26 19.03
C VAL A 1 19.83 -46.06 18.53
N GLY A 2 19.29 -45.23 17.63
CA GLY A 2 20.07 -44.12 17.05
C GLY A 2 19.37 -43.32 15.95
N GLU A 3 18.50 -43.95 15.17
CA GLU A 3 17.87 -43.30 13.99
C GLU A 3 16.80 -42.25 14.37
N ALA A 4 16.07 -42.48 15.47
CA ALA A 4 15.02 -41.55 15.93
C ALA A 4 15.57 -40.19 16.42
N GLN A 5 16.81 -40.14 16.93
CA GLN A 5 17.44 -38.90 17.39
C GLN A 5 17.90 -38.01 16.22
N ILE A 6 18.36 -38.63 15.13
CA ILE A 6 18.81 -37.94 13.91
C ILE A 6 17.60 -37.31 13.20
N LEU A 7 16.50 -38.07 13.06
CA LEU A 7 15.23 -37.58 12.51
C LEU A 7 14.69 -36.36 13.29
N GLY A 8 14.84 -36.35 14.62
CA GLY A 8 14.44 -35.22 15.45
C GLY A 8 15.24 -33.94 15.16
N LEU A 9 16.56 -34.06 14.98
CA LEU A 9 17.45 -32.93 14.69
C LEU A 9 17.19 -32.32 13.31
N GLU A 10 16.93 -33.15 12.30
CA GLU A 10 16.61 -32.72 10.94
C GLU A 10 15.30 -31.91 10.90
N LEU A 11 14.27 -32.40 11.59
CA LEU A 11 12.99 -31.70 11.74
C LEU A 11 13.13 -30.38 12.49
N ILE A 12 14.00 -30.31 13.50
CA ILE A 12 14.29 -29.07 14.22
C ILE A 12 14.96 -28.06 13.29
N GLN A 13 15.92 -28.47 12.47
CA GLN A 13 16.57 -27.57 11.51
C GLN A 13 15.57 -27.02 10.48
N GLU A 14 14.77 -27.89 9.86
CA GLU A 14 13.73 -27.47 8.91
C GLU A 14 12.72 -26.50 9.53
N THR A 15 12.28 -26.76 10.76
CA THR A 15 11.32 -25.89 11.44
C THR A 15 11.92 -24.54 11.77
N THR A 16 13.21 -24.51 12.14
CA THR A 16 13.95 -23.26 12.41
C THR A 16 14.03 -22.40 11.14
N GLU A 17 14.33 -23.00 9.99
CA GLU A 17 14.34 -22.32 8.70
C GLU A 17 12.96 -21.77 8.32
N LYS A 18 11.90 -22.58 8.49
CA LYS A 18 10.51 -22.16 8.24
C LYS A 18 10.08 -21.00 9.14
N ILE A 19 10.53 -20.97 10.40
CA ILE A 19 10.30 -19.85 11.33
C ILE A 19 10.99 -18.57 10.83
N VAL A 20 12.25 -18.66 10.39
CA VAL A 20 12.99 -17.51 9.85
C VAL A 20 12.31 -16.97 8.59
N GLN A 21 11.93 -17.85 7.66
CA GLN A 21 11.20 -17.46 6.44
C GLN A 21 9.87 -16.77 6.78
N THR A 22 9.12 -17.28 7.77
CA THR A 22 7.86 -16.68 8.19
C THR A 22 8.06 -15.29 8.78
N LYS A 23 9.08 -15.12 9.64
CA LYS A 23 9.45 -13.80 10.18
C LYS A 23 9.81 -12.80 9.09
N GLN A 24 10.61 -13.21 8.10
CA GLN A 24 10.97 -12.37 6.95
C GLN A 24 9.74 -11.94 6.14
N ARG A 25 8.80 -12.85 5.89
CA ARG A 25 7.56 -12.55 5.18
C ARG A 25 6.68 -11.56 5.93
N ILE A 26 6.55 -11.72 7.25
CA ILE A 26 5.79 -10.78 8.11
C ILE A 26 6.44 -9.40 8.09
N GLN A 27 7.76 -9.33 8.23
CA GLN A 27 8.49 -8.07 8.19
C GLN A 27 8.31 -7.36 6.84
N ALA A 28 8.51 -8.08 5.73
CA ALA A 28 8.31 -7.54 4.39
C ALA A 28 6.87 -7.05 4.16
N ALA A 29 5.86 -7.75 4.68
CA ALA A 29 4.48 -7.31 4.60
C ALA A 29 4.23 -6.04 5.42
N SER A 30 4.79 -5.95 6.63
CA SER A 30 4.70 -4.77 7.50
C SER A 30 5.38 -3.55 6.87
N ASP A 31 6.59 -3.72 6.32
CA ASP A 31 7.33 -2.65 5.64
C ASP A 31 6.59 -2.13 4.40
N ARG A 32 5.95 -3.03 3.63
CA ARG A 32 5.07 -2.64 2.51
C ARG A 32 3.89 -1.79 2.99
N GLN A 33 3.20 -2.22 4.06
CA GLN A 33 2.09 -1.47 4.62
C GLN A 33 2.53 -0.11 5.15
N LYS A 34 3.68 -0.06 5.84
CA LYS A 34 4.27 1.17 6.35
C LYS A 34 4.63 2.15 5.22
N SER A 35 5.27 1.66 4.16
CA SER A 35 5.57 2.46 2.96
C SER A 35 4.31 3.05 2.33
N TYR A 36 3.24 2.26 2.17
CA TYR A 36 1.96 2.76 1.63
C TYR A 36 1.33 3.83 2.53
N ALA A 37 1.37 3.63 3.85
CA ALA A 37 0.85 4.60 4.80
C ALA A 37 1.67 5.90 4.79
N ASP A 38 3.00 5.81 4.77
CA ASP A 38 3.91 6.96 4.84
C ASP A 38 3.88 7.78 3.55
N LEU A 39 3.83 7.13 2.38
CA LEU A 39 3.69 7.80 1.07
C LEU A 39 2.37 8.58 0.94
N LYS A 40 1.31 8.15 1.63
CA LYS A 40 0.01 8.83 1.62
C LYS A 40 -0.19 9.81 2.77
N ARG A 41 0.70 9.81 3.76
CA ARG A 41 0.69 10.73 4.92
C ARG A 41 1.59 11.95 4.72
N LYS A 42 2.64 11.84 3.91
CA LYS A 42 3.43 13.00 3.49
C LYS A 42 2.63 13.83 2.47
N PRO A 43 2.70 15.18 2.50
CA PRO A 43 2.23 15.98 1.38
C PRO A 43 2.97 15.52 0.13
N MET A 44 2.24 15.20 -0.94
CA MET A 44 2.83 14.80 -2.20
C MET A 44 3.44 16.05 -2.83
N GLU A 45 4.77 16.12 -2.87
CA GLU A 45 5.50 17.18 -3.56
C GLU A 45 5.45 16.90 -5.06
N PHE A 46 4.97 17.86 -5.84
CA PHE A 46 4.94 17.78 -7.30
C PHE A 46 5.97 18.72 -7.87
N GLN A 47 6.62 18.32 -8.96
CA GLN A 47 7.53 19.17 -9.70
C GLN A 47 6.78 19.94 -10.78
N VAL A 48 7.30 21.11 -11.15
CA VAL A 48 6.82 21.87 -12.30
C VAL A 48 6.91 20.99 -13.55
N GLY A 49 5.79 20.86 -14.26
CA GLY A 49 5.66 19.99 -15.43
C GLY A 49 5.01 18.63 -15.17
N ASP A 50 4.87 18.19 -13.91
CA ASP A 50 4.14 16.97 -13.57
C ASP A 50 2.67 17.05 -13.99
N LYS A 51 2.10 15.94 -14.45
CA LYS A 51 0.67 15.80 -14.75
C LYS A 51 -0.07 15.25 -13.54
N VAL A 52 -0.85 16.09 -12.87
CA VAL A 52 -1.59 15.73 -11.65
C VAL A 52 -3.10 15.75 -11.86
N MET A 53 -3.81 14.93 -11.10
CA MET A 53 -5.28 14.87 -11.10
C MET A 53 -5.82 15.73 -9.95
N LEU A 54 -6.72 16.67 -10.24
CA LEU A 54 -7.29 17.54 -9.22
C LEU A 54 -8.48 16.86 -8.51
N LYS A 55 -8.43 16.78 -7.18
CA LYS A 55 -9.52 16.22 -6.38
C LYS A 55 -10.69 17.20 -6.32
N VAL A 56 -11.89 16.73 -6.69
CA VAL A 56 -13.10 17.55 -6.61
C VAL A 56 -13.52 17.63 -5.14
N SER A 57 -13.48 18.83 -4.56
CA SER A 57 -14.06 19.04 -3.25
C SER A 57 -15.59 18.99 -3.38
N PRO A 58 -16.27 18.18 -2.55
CA PRO A 58 -17.72 18.20 -2.52
C PRO A 58 -18.12 19.49 -1.82
N TRP A 59 -18.35 20.56 -2.59
CA TRP A 59 -18.90 21.78 -2.03
C TRP A 59 -20.16 21.46 -1.23
N LYS A 60 -20.30 22.12 -0.07
CA LYS A 60 -21.41 22.04 0.88
C LYS A 60 -22.73 22.26 0.13
N GLY A 61 -23.33 21.18 -0.37
CA GLY A 61 -24.67 21.14 -0.95
C GLY A 61 -24.84 21.44 -2.45
N VAL A 62 -23.83 21.89 -3.21
CA VAL A 62 -24.10 22.46 -4.56
C VAL A 62 -23.83 21.53 -5.76
N VAL A 63 -23.00 20.48 -5.65
CA VAL A 63 -22.63 19.68 -6.86
C VAL A 63 -22.54 18.17 -6.61
N ARG A 64 -23.31 17.63 -5.65
CA ARG A 64 -23.54 16.17 -5.59
C ARG A 64 -24.86 15.74 -6.22
N PHE A 65 -25.79 16.69 -6.40
CA PHE A 65 -27.16 16.42 -6.82
C PHE A 65 -27.59 17.36 -7.95
N GLY A 66 -26.84 17.35 -9.06
CA GLY A 66 -27.38 17.70 -10.37
C GLY A 66 -27.82 16.41 -11.06
N LYS A 67 -28.94 16.45 -11.79
CA LYS A 67 -29.60 15.31 -12.45
C LYS A 67 -28.60 14.22 -12.91
N GLN A 68 -28.65 13.08 -12.22
CA GLN A 68 -28.24 11.76 -12.71
C GLN A 68 -26.77 11.57 -13.10
N GLU A 69 -25.91 11.22 -12.12
CA GLU A 69 -24.94 10.13 -12.31
C GLU A 69 -24.34 9.67 -10.97
N LYS A 70 -24.69 8.46 -10.54
CA LYS A 70 -24.09 7.79 -9.36
C LYS A 70 -22.57 7.61 -9.47
N LEU A 71 -21.99 7.79 -10.67
CA LEU A 71 -20.60 7.52 -11.03
C LEU A 71 -19.80 8.77 -11.41
N ASN A 72 -20.13 9.94 -10.83
CA ASN A 72 -19.31 11.14 -11.06
C ASN A 72 -17.84 10.94 -10.60
N PRO A 73 -16.85 11.31 -11.42
CA PRO A 73 -15.45 11.10 -11.10
C PRO A 73 -15.01 11.98 -9.92
N ARG A 74 -14.30 11.38 -8.97
CA ARG A 74 -13.75 12.08 -7.79
C ARG A 74 -12.58 13.03 -8.14
N TYR A 75 -12.04 12.89 -9.34
CA TYR A 75 -10.88 13.63 -9.82
C TYR A 75 -11.11 14.12 -11.26
N VAL A 76 -10.60 15.30 -11.59
CA VAL A 76 -10.68 15.91 -12.92
C VAL A 76 -9.29 15.96 -13.51
N GLY A 77 -9.17 15.57 -14.79
CA GLY A 77 -8.12 15.87 -15.78
C GLY A 77 -6.64 15.83 -15.37
N PRO A 78 -5.71 15.43 -16.26
CA PRO A 78 -4.29 15.66 -16.02
C PRO A 78 -3.94 17.14 -16.27
N PHE A 79 -3.61 17.87 -15.21
CA PHE A 79 -3.14 19.25 -15.26
C PHE A 79 -1.63 19.32 -15.08
N LYS A 80 -0.96 20.25 -15.78
CA LYS A 80 0.45 20.54 -15.55
C LYS A 80 0.61 21.45 -14.34
N VAL A 81 1.50 21.09 -13.42
CA VAL A 81 1.94 21.99 -12.34
C VAL A 81 2.79 23.10 -12.97
N LEU A 82 2.46 24.37 -12.68
CA LEU A 82 3.08 25.54 -13.31
C LEU A 82 4.21 26.13 -12.48
N GLU A 83 4.06 26.23 -11.16
CA GLU A 83 5.05 26.76 -10.20
C GLU A 83 4.74 26.30 -8.78
#